data_AF-A0A8S1BUR6-F1
#
_entry.id   AF-A0A8S1BUR6-F1
#
_cell.length_a   1.000
_cell.length_b   1.000
_cell.length_c   1.000
_cell.angle_alpha   90.00
_cell.angle_beta   90.00
_cell.angle_gamma   90.00
#
_symmetry.space_group_name_H-M   'P 1'
#
loop_
_entity.id
_entity.type
_entity.pdbx_description
1 polymer ?
#
loop_
_entity_poly.entity_id
_entity_poly.type
_entity_poly.pdbx_seq_one_letter_code
_entity_poly.pdbx_strand_id
1 'polypeptide(L)'
;MADYSRLSIAGLFVLFTVLTVKDLFISPTQSSASSPKEIPVTRVGVDKFIGPTLKVLYCYSCGYKKAFEQYANLLQEKYPEIIVTGDNYQPSAVRTFLAQAVGLLKMAAVVCIVLGVNPFTSLGYQNTPSWWQWCFNNKIYACMMIFFMGNALEGQLISTGAFEMFFNDVPVWSKLETGRIPQPPELFQILENQLQFQPQASSAFHPPTPTYSS
;
A
#
# COMPACT_ATOMS: atom_id res chain seq x y z
N MET A 1 -14.70 46.35 -0.04
CA MET A 1 -14.85 45.23 -1.00
C MET A 1 -13.66 44.28 -1.03
N ALA A 2 -12.41 44.76 -0.91
CA ALA A 2 -11.22 43.89 -0.86
C ALA A 2 -11.17 42.98 0.40
N ASP A 3 -11.57 43.48 1.56
CA ASP A 3 -11.53 42.70 2.81
C ASP A 3 -12.56 41.58 2.86
N TYR A 4 -13.77 41.81 2.33
CA TYR A 4 -14.80 40.79 2.21
C TYR A 4 -14.41 39.67 1.23
N SER A 5 -13.71 40.01 0.14
CA SER A 5 -13.17 39.03 -0.80
C SER A 5 -12.07 38.18 -0.15
N ARG A 6 -11.18 38.79 0.63
CA ARG A 6 -10.14 38.08 1.38
C ARG A 6 -10.71 37.17 2.48
N LEU A 7 -11.72 37.63 3.22
CA LEU A 7 -12.43 36.82 4.21
C LEU A 7 -13.21 35.66 3.58
N SER A 8 -13.84 35.89 2.42
CA SER A 8 -14.56 34.85 1.68
C SER A 8 -13.62 33.77 1.13
N ILE A 9 -12.49 34.17 0.53
CA ILE A 9 -11.45 33.25 0.03
C ILE A 9 -10.82 32.47 1.19
N ALA A 10 -10.53 33.12 2.31
CA ALA A 10 -10.04 32.46 3.51
C ALA A 10 -11.07 31.45 4.05
N GLY A 11 -12.36 31.82 4.07
CA GLY A 11 -13.46 30.93 4.47
C GLY A 11 -13.60 29.71 3.58
N LEU A 12 -13.51 29.87 2.25
CA LEU A 12 -13.54 28.76 1.29
C LEU A 12 -12.32 27.83 1.46
N PHE A 13 -11.13 28.39 1.67
CA PHE A 13 -9.93 27.59 1.94
C PHE A 13 -10.03 26.85 3.27
N VAL A 14 -10.52 27.48 4.33
CA VAL A 14 -10.74 26.85 5.64
C VAL A 14 -11.79 25.75 5.51
N LEU A 15 -12.90 25.98 4.81
CA LEU A 15 -13.92 24.96 4.54
C LEU A 15 -13.32 23.78 3.77
N PHE A 16 -12.57 24.03 2.70
CA PHE A 16 -11.90 22.97 1.94
C PHE A 16 -10.89 22.20 2.80
N THR A 17 -10.16 22.88 3.67
CA THR A 17 -9.22 22.26 4.61
C THR A 17 -9.95 21.41 5.65
N VAL A 18 -11.07 21.89 6.20
CA VAL A 18 -11.88 21.14 7.16
C VAL A 18 -12.52 19.93 6.49
N LEU A 19 -13.01 20.07 5.25
CA LEU A 19 -13.56 18.95 4.48
C LEU A 19 -12.49 17.91 4.18
N THR A 20 -11.30 18.33 3.74
CA THR A 20 -10.19 17.41 3.47
C THR A 20 -9.67 16.72 4.73
N VAL A 21 -9.56 17.44 5.85
CA VAL A 21 -9.22 16.85 7.16
C VAL A 21 -10.32 15.88 7.60
N LYS A 22 -11.60 16.25 7.47
CA LYS A 22 -12.72 15.37 7.80
C LYS A 22 -12.69 14.10 6.97
N ASP A 23 -12.44 14.19 5.67
CA ASP A 23 -12.31 13.01 4.80
C ASP A 23 -11.10 12.16 5.16
N LEU A 24 -9.98 12.77 5.60
CA LEU A 24 -8.78 12.06 6.04
C LEU A 24 -8.96 11.34 7.38
N PHE A 25 -9.74 11.89 8.31
CA PHE A 25 -9.92 11.37 9.67
C PHE A 25 -11.19 10.52 9.85
N ILE A 26 -12.29 10.84 9.15
CA ILE A 26 -13.56 10.08 9.22
C ILE A 26 -13.55 8.88 8.27
N SER A 27 -12.67 8.87 7.26
CA SER A 27 -12.34 7.65 6.52
C SER A 27 -10.98 7.12 6.96
N PRO A 28 -10.86 6.45 8.13
CA PRO A 28 -9.73 5.56 8.31
C PRO A 28 -9.88 4.52 7.18
N THR A 29 -8.93 4.47 6.24
CA THR A 29 -8.87 3.51 5.11
C THR A 29 -9.32 3.99 3.72
N GLN A 30 -9.06 5.23 3.28
CA GLN A 30 -9.11 5.55 1.82
C GLN A 30 -7.96 6.39 1.25
N SER A 31 -6.85 6.60 1.96
CA SER A 31 -5.60 7.03 1.32
C SER A 31 -4.75 5.79 1.00
N SER A 32 -5.08 5.15 -0.13
CA SER A 32 -4.55 3.89 -0.73
C SER A 32 -5.52 2.70 -0.77
N ALA A 33 -6.80 2.90 -0.47
CA ALA A 33 -7.83 2.05 -1.03
C ALA A 33 -8.33 2.72 -2.31
N SER A 34 -7.60 2.52 -3.42
CA SER A 34 -8.26 2.53 -4.72
C SER A 34 -9.32 1.44 -4.67
N SER A 35 -10.54 1.84 -4.29
CA SER A 35 -11.69 0.94 -4.26
C SER A 35 -11.80 0.27 -5.62
N PRO A 36 -12.07 -1.04 -5.62
CA PRO A 36 -11.88 -1.92 -6.76
C PRO A 36 -12.88 -1.53 -7.83
N LYS A 37 -12.41 -1.19 -9.03
CA LYS A 37 -13.14 -1.72 -10.18
C LYS A 37 -12.90 -3.22 -10.13
N GLU A 38 -13.90 -3.93 -9.61
CA GLU A 38 -14.06 -5.36 -9.78
C GLU A 38 -13.69 -5.71 -11.23
N ILE A 39 -12.50 -6.28 -11.39
CA ILE A 39 -12.37 -7.33 -12.39
C ILE A 39 -12.97 -8.53 -11.66
N PRO A 40 -14.03 -9.16 -12.19
CA PRO A 40 -14.57 -10.36 -11.59
C PRO A 40 -13.55 -11.47 -11.85
N VAL A 41 -12.54 -11.57 -11.00
CA VAL A 41 -11.83 -12.84 -10.85
C VAL A 41 -12.80 -13.67 -10.03
N THR A 42 -13.54 -14.50 -10.75
CA THR A 42 -14.40 -15.59 -10.30
C THR A 42 -14.18 -15.92 -8.82
N ARG A 43 -15.02 -15.35 -7.94
CA ARG A 43 -15.28 -15.90 -6.62
C ARG A 43 -16.04 -17.22 -6.82
N VAL A 44 -15.30 -18.26 -7.18
CA VAL A 44 -15.72 -19.63 -6.92
C VAL A 44 -15.30 -19.89 -5.47
N GLY A 45 -16.27 -20.25 -4.64
CA GLY A 45 -16.19 -20.27 -3.18
C GLY A 45 -14.85 -20.78 -2.61
N VAL A 46 -14.17 -19.89 -1.89
CA VAL A 46 -13.03 -20.20 -1.01
C VAL A 46 -13.58 -20.71 0.33
N ASP A 47 -14.52 -21.65 0.26
CA ASP A 47 -14.92 -22.46 1.39
C ASP A 47 -14.58 -23.89 0.97
N LYS A 48 -13.39 -24.33 1.37
CA LYS A 48 -12.92 -25.73 1.30
C LYS A 48 -12.29 -26.20 -0.02
N PHE A 49 -11.36 -25.44 -0.59
CA PHE A 49 -10.33 -26.03 -1.46
C PHE A 49 -9.12 -26.43 -0.60
N ILE A 50 -8.91 -27.74 -0.46
CA ILE A 50 -7.82 -28.36 0.30
C ILE A 50 -6.61 -28.48 -0.64
N GLY A 51 -6.00 -27.36 -1.02
CA GLY A 51 -4.85 -27.32 -1.92
C GLY A 51 -3.79 -26.33 -1.45
N PRO A 52 -2.51 -26.54 -1.81
CA PRO A 52 -1.44 -25.59 -1.50
C PRO A 52 -1.72 -24.24 -2.17
N THR A 53 -1.48 -23.16 -1.43
CA THR A 53 -1.76 -21.78 -1.88
C THR A 53 -0.47 -20.98 -1.99
N LEU A 54 -0.28 -20.27 -3.10
CA LEU A 54 0.78 -19.30 -3.29
C LEU A 54 0.16 -17.90 -3.37
N LYS A 55 0.43 -17.06 -2.38
CA LYS A 55 -0.03 -15.68 -2.30
C LYS A 55 1.11 -14.74 -2.63
N VAL A 56 0.90 -13.87 -3.61
CA VAL A 56 1.87 -12.85 -4.04
C VAL A 56 1.34 -11.47 -3.66
N LEU A 57 2.04 -10.79 -2.76
CA LEU A 57 1.76 -9.39 -2.41
C LEU A 57 2.72 -8.49 -3.17
N TYR A 58 2.20 -7.61 -4.03
CA TYR A 58 3.06 -6.74 -4.85
C TYR A 58 2.55 -5.31 -4.90
N CYS A 59 3.46 -4.37 -5.18
CA CYS A 59 3.10 -2.96 -5.33
C CYS A 59 2.36 -2.71 -6.66
N TYR A 60 1.07 -2.38 -6.60
CA TYR A 60 0.24 -2.11 -7.79
C TYR A 60 0.69 -0.85 -8.53
N SER A 61 0.95 0.24 -7.81
CA SER A 61 1.39 1.52 -8.37
C SER A 61 2.79 1.44 -9.01
N CYS A 62 3.59 0.45 -8.63
CA CYS A 62 4.93 0.22 -9.15
C CYS A 62 4.96 -0.59 -10.45
N GLY A 63 3.81 -1.03 -10.95
CA GLY A 63 3.71 -1.75 -12.23
C GLY A 63 4.03 -3.25 -12.18
N TYR A 64 4.08 -3.86 -10.98
CA TYR A 64 4.41 -5.29 -10.84
C TYR A 64 3.31 -6.27 -11.25
N LYS A 65 2.11 -5.77 -11.61
CA LYS A 65 0.99 -6.60 -12.08
C LYS A 65 1.38 -7.53 -13.23
N LYS A 66 2.14 -7.02 -14.21
CA LYS A 66 2.60 -7.82 -15.36
C LYS A 66 3.55 -8.94 -14.95
N ALA A 67 4.47 -8.66 -14.03
CA ALA A 67 5.38 -9.67 -13.51
C ALA A 67 4.59 -10.77 -12.78
N PHE A 68 3.63 -10.39 -11.93
CA PHE A 68 2.74 -11.34 -11.27
C PHE A 68 1.96 -12.21 -12.29
N GLU A 69 1.36 -11.61 -13.32
CA GLU A 69 0.62 -12.35 -14.36
C GLU A 69 1.52 -13.36 -15.09
N GLN A 70 2.77 -13.00 -15.39
CA GLN A 70 3.74 -13.93 -15.98
C GLN A 70 4.04 -15.12 -15.05
N TYR A 71 4.26 -14.86 -13.75
CA TYR A 71 4.46 -15.93 -12.77
C TYR A 71 3.23 -16.82 -12.62
N ALA A 72 2.04 -16.22 -12.55
CA ALA A 72 0.79 -16.96 -12.43
C ALA A 72 0.59 -17.93 -13.60
N ASN A 73 0.83 -17.48 -14.83
CA ASN A 73 0.74 -18.34 -16.03
C ASN A 73 1.75 -19.49 -15.98
N LEU A 74 3.02 -19.20 -15.70
CA LEU A 74 4.07 -20.23 -15.63
C LEU A 74 3.81 -21.27 -14.53
N LEU A 75 3.28 -20.83 -13.40
CA LEU A 75 2.94 -21.71 -12.29
C LEU A 75 1.71 -22.56 -12.60
N GLN A 76 0.71 -21.99 -13.26
CA GLN A 76 -0.49 -22.73 -13.64
C GLN A 76 -0.21 -23.82 -14.70
N GLU A 77 0.79 -23.61 -15.55
CA GLU A 77 1.27 -24.62 -16.50
C GLU A 77 2.03 -25.77 -15.82
N LYS A 78 2.86 -25.47 -14.80
CA LYS A 78 3.74 -26.45 -14.15
C LYS A 78 3.09 -27.17 -12.95
N TYR A 79 2.25 -26.46 -12.19
CA TYR A 79 1.61 -26.94 -10.95
C TYR A 79 0.12 -26.55 -10.92
N PRO A 80 -0.74 -27.25 -11.68
CA PRO A 80 -2.17 -26.95 -11.75
C PRO A 80 -2.90 -27.11 -10.39
N GLU A 81 -2.31 -27.83 -9.45
CA GLU A 81 -2.82 -28.05 -8.09
C GLU A 81 -2.58 -26.86 -7.13
N ILE A 82 -1.66 -25.94 -7.46
CA ILE A 82 -1.37 -24.77 -6.63
C ILE A 82 -2.31 -23.62 -6.98
N ILE A 83 -2.97 -23.07 -5.97
CA ILE A 83 -3.82 -21.87 -6.15
C ILE A 83 -2.94 -20.63 -6.02
N VAL A 84 -2.78 -19.90 -7.12
CA VAL A 84 -2.02 -18.65 -7.14
C VAL A 84 -2.96 -17.46 -6.93
N THR A 85 -2.70 -16.66 -5.89
CA THR A 85 -3.46 -15.44 -5.56
C THR A 85 -2.55 -14.23 -5.58
N GLY A 86 -3.07 -13.09 -6.05
CA GLY A 86 -2.34 -11.82 -6.10
C GLY A 86 -3.11 -10.72 -5.38
N ASP A 87 -2.42 -9.96 -4.53
CA ASP A 87 -3.02 -8.84 -3.80
C ASP A 87 -2.03 -7.66 -3.66
N ASN A 88 -2.53 -6.48 -3.31
CA ASN A 88 -1.70 -5.29 -3.15
C ASN A 88 -0.90 -5.37 -1.86
N TYR A 89 0.40 -5.12 -1.95
CA TYR A 89 1.26 -5.04 -0.78
C TYR A 89 0.89 -3.83 0.08
N GLN A 90 0.51 -4.06 1.33
CA GLN A 90 0.30 -2.99 2.29
C GLN A 90 1.65 -2.59 2.91
N PRO A 91 2.05 -1.31 2.83
CA PRO A 91 3.27 -0.83 3.46
C PRO A 91 3.25 -1.11 4.98
N SER A 92 4.45 -1.26 5.56
CA SER A 92 4.57 -1.43 7.01
C SER A 92 3.94 -0.26 7.76
N ALA A 93 3.44 -0.52 8.97
CA ALA A 93 2.75 0.48 9.80
C ALA A 93 3.57 1.77 9.98
N VAL A 94 4.89 1.66 10.08
CA VAL A 94 5.80 2.82 10.18
C VAL A 94 5.77 3.67 8.91
N ARG A 95 5.84 3.06 7.72
CA ARG A 95 5.81 3.81 6.45
C ARG A 95 4.45 4.48 6.24
N THR A 96 3.37 3.79 6.59
CA THR A 96 2.00 4.32 6.55
C THR A 96 1.83 5.50 7.51
N PHE A 97 2.33 5.37 8.74
CA PHE A 97 2.31 6.45 9.74
C PHE A 97 3.12 7.67 9.27
N LEU A 98 4.32 7.45 8.71
CA LEU A 98 5.13 8.53 8.15
C LEU A 98 4.42 9.22 6.99
N ALA A 99 3.78 8.48 6.08
CA ALA A 99 3.02 9.06 4.97
C ALA A 99 1.87 9.93 5.50
N GLN A 100 1.13 9.45 6.50
CA GLN A 100 0.07 10.22 7.15
C GLN A 100 0.61 11.49 7.84
N ALA A 101 1.74 11.38 8.54
CA ALA A 101 2.37 12.51 9.20
C ALA A 101 2.82 13.58 8.19
N VAL A 102 3.40 13.17 7.05
CA VAL A 102 3.76 14.09 5.95
C VAL A 102 2.51 14.78 5.41
N GLY A 103 1.42 14.04 5.19
CA GLY A 103 0.14 14.60 4.74
C GLY A 103 -0.42 15.66 5.69
N LEU A 104 -0.41 15.37 6.99
CA LEU A 104 -0.86 16.32 8.01
C LEU A 104 0.03 17.55 8.08
N LEU A 105 1.36 17.36 8.10
CA LEU A 105 2.33 18.46 8.17
C LEU A 105 2.22 19.38 6.95
N LYS A 106 2.08 18.80 5.75
CA LYS A 106 1.86 19.52 4.49
C LYS A 106 0.63 20.40 4.57
N MET A 107 -0.50 19.84 5.00
CA MET A 107 -1.76 20.59 5.12
C MET A 107 -1.66 21.71 6.17
N ALA A 108 -1.04 21.43 7.32
CA ALA A 108 -0.80 22.44 8.35
C ALA A 108 0.08 23.59 7.82
N ALA A 109 1.16 23.27 7.10
CA ALA A 109 2.05 24.27 6.52
C ALA A 109 1.34 25.17 5.50
N VAL A 110 0.52 24.60 4.62
CA VAL A 110 -0.30 25.35 3.65
C VAL A 110 -1.25 26.31 4.37
N VAL A 111 -1.95 25.83 5.41
CA VAL A 111 -2.86 26.66 6.22
C VAL A 111 -2.13 27.82 6.87
N CYS A 112 -0.97 27.58 7.49
CA CYS A 112 -0.16 28.62 8.11
C CYS A 112 0.25 29.70 7.09
N ILE A 113 0.70 29.30 5.89
CA ILE A 113 1.13 30.23 4.83
C ILE A 113 -0.04 31.08 4.32
N VAL A 114 -1.19 30.46 4.07
CA VAL A 114 -2.40 31.16 3.58
C VAL A 114 -2.89 32.17 4.62
N LEU A 115 -3.02 31.74 5.88
CA LEU A 115 -3.45 32.60 6.99
C LEU A 115 -2.41 33.66 7.37
N GLY A 116 -1.15 33.52 6.94
CA GLY A 116 -0.07 34.41 7.36
C GLY A 116 0.36 34.18 8.81
N VAL A 117 -0.01 33.05 9.41
CA VAL A 117 0.36 32.69 10.79
C VAL A 117 1.74 32.06 10.77
N ASN A 118 2.67 32.66 11.51
CA ASN A 118 4.03 32.17 11.61
C ASN A 118 4.17 31.23 12.82
N PRO A 119 4.33 29.91 12.62
CA PRO A 119 4.45 28.96 13.71
C PRO A 119 5.72 29.19 14.54
N PHE A 120 6.79 29.71 13.94
CA PHE A 120 8.05 29.97 14.65
C PHE A 120 7.89 31.04 15.72
N THR A 121 7.18 32.13 15.41
CA THR A 121 6.89 33.17 16.41
C THR A 121 5.94 32.67 17.49
N SER A 122 4.95 31.84 17.14
CA SER A 122 4.03 31.24 18.10
C SER A 122 4.70 30.25 19.06
N LEU A 123 5.79 29.59 18.61
CA LEU A 123 6.62 28.69 19.41
C LEU A 123 7.73 29.42 20.20
N GLY A 124 7.74 30.76 20.20
CA GLY A 124 8.71 31.57 20.95
C GLY A 124 10.08 31.72 20.29
N TYR A 125 10.26 31.27 19.04
CA TYR A 125 11.49 31.53 18.30
C TYR A 125 11.52 32.99 17.82
N GLN A 126 12.58 33.70 18.20
CA GLN A 126 12.76 35.12 17.87
C GLN A 126 13.06 35.35 16.38
N ASN A 127 13.69 34.38 15.72
CA ASN A 127 14.08 34.50 14.31
C ASN A 127 13.26 33.53 13.44
N THR A 128 12.56 34.08 12.45
CA THR A 128 11.92 33.25 11.43
C THR A 128 12.95 32.83 10.39
N PRO A 129 13.02 31.53 10.03
CA PRO A 129 13.94 31.08 9.00
C PRO A 129 13.71 31.77 7.64
N SER A 130 14.78 32.03 6.91
CA SER A 130 14.73 32.73 5.60
C SER A 130 13.87 32.01 4.56
N TRP A 131 13.90 30.67 4.54
CA TRP A 131 13.06 29.86 3.65
C TRP A 131 11.57 29.99 3.99
N TRP A 132 11.21 30.13 5.27
CA TRP A 132 9.83 30.33 5.68
C TRP A 132 9.34 31.76 5.40
N GLN A 133 10.22 32.76 5.55
CA GLN A 133 9.94 34.14 5.12
C GLN A 133 9.68 34.21 3.60
N TRP A 134 10.45 33.47 2.80
CA TRP A 134 10.21 33.36 1.37
C TRP A 134 8.82 32.80 1.05
N CYS A 135 8.35 31.80 1.82
CA CYS A 135 7.01 31.23 1.65
C CYS A 135 5.90 32.28 1.85
N PHE A 136 6.04 33.20 2.82
CA PHE A 136 5.06 34.27 3.02
C PHE A 136 5.09 35.32 1.92
N ASN A 137 6.26 35.62 1.37
CA ASN A 137 6.41 36.54 0.24
C ASN A 137 5.80 35.95 -1.04
N ASN A 138 5.83 34.62 -1.21
CA ASN A 138 5.39 33.92 -2.41
C ASN A 138 4.33 32.86 -2.10
N LYS A 139 3.22 33.26 -1.43
CA LYS A 139 2.22 32.32 -0.88
C LYS A 139 1.71 31.27 -1.87
N ILE A 140 1.32 31.69 -3.08
CA ILE A 140 0.75 30.78 -4.10
C ILE A 140 1.80 29.75 -4.54
N TYR A 141 3.00 30.21 -4.90
CA TYR A 141 4.09 29.33 -5.33
C TYR A 141 4.52 28.37 -4.21
N ALA A 142 4.64 28.87 -2.98
CA ALA A 142 4.99 28.06 -1.82
C ALA A 142 3.93 26.98 -1.54
N CYS A 143 2.64 27.33 -1.55
CA CYS A 143 1.56 26.36 -1.35
C CYS A 143 1.54 25.28 -2.44
N MET A 144 1.71 25.66 -3.70
CA MET A 144 1.80 24.70 -4.81
C MET A 144 3.01 23.77 -4.64
N MET A 145 4.19 24.32 -4.35
CA MET A 145 5.40 23.53 -4.15
C MET A 145 5.27 22.55 -2.98
N ILE A 146 4.76 23.01 -1.83
CA ILE A 146 4.53 22.16 -0.65
C ILE A 146 3.53 21.06 -0.96
N PHE A 147 2.44 21.38 -1.67
CA PHE A 147 1.42 20.40 -2.02
C PHE A 147 1.97 19.30 -2.94
N PHE A 148 2.63 19.68 -4.04
CA PHE A 148 3.19 18.71 -4.99
C PHE A 148 4.35 17.91 -4.40
N MET A 149 5.27 18.57 -3.69
CA MET A 149 6.40 17.90 -3.07
C MET A 149 5.94 16.96 -1.95
N GLY A 150 4.98 17.40 -1.12
CA GLY A 150 4.40 16.56 -0.09
C GLY A 150 3.68 15.34 -0.66
N ASN A 151 2.87 15.51 -1.71
CA ASN A 151 2.22 14.38 -2.40
C ASN A 151 3.25 13.42 -3.03
N ALA A 152 4.35 13.95 -3.59
CA ALA A 152 5.41 13.13 -4.13
C ALA A 152 6.07 12.29 -3.03
N LEU A 153 6.38 12.90 -1.88
CA LEU A 153 6.97 12.21 -0.72
C LEU A 153 6.02 11.16 -0.13
N GLU A 154 4.74 11.49 0.05
CA GLU A 154 3.69 10.54 0.46
C GLU A 154 3.61 9.37 -0.51
N GLY A 155 3.60 9.64 -1.81
CA GLY A 155 3.58 8.62 -2.86
C GLY A 155 4.79 7.68 -2.80
N GLN A 156 5.98 8.19 -2.49
CA GLN A 156 7.19 7.37 -2.31
C GLN A 156 7.11 6.49 -1.06
N LEU A 157 6.54 6.99 0.03
CA LEU A 157 6.40 6.21 1.27
C LEU A 157 5.41 5.04 1.12
N ILE A 158 4.36 5.22 0.31
CA ILE A 158 3.38 4.18 0.00
C ILE A 158 3.88 3.23 -1.10
N SER A 159 4.56 3.73 -2.13
CA SER A 159 5.01 2.94 -3.29
C SER A 159 6.33 2.22 -3.02
N THR A 160 6.29 1.28 -2.08
CA THR A 160 7.49 0.60 -1.54
C THR A 160 8.23 -0.29 -2.54
N GLY A 161 7.66 -0.58 -3.70
CA GLY A 161 8.28 -1.47 -4.69
C GLY A 161 8.37 -2.93 -4.26
N ALA A 162 7.54 -3.35 -3.30
CA ALA A 162 7.53 -4.70 -2.77
C ALA A 162 7.03 -5.74 -3.78
N PHE A 163 7.58 -6.94 -3.68
CA PHE A 163 7.15 -8.14 -4.37
C PHE A 163 7.46 -9.33 -3.46
N GLU A 164 6.46 -9.74 -2.71
CA GLU A 164 6.55 -10.69 -1.62
C GLU A 164 5.74 -11.93 -1.99
N MET A 165 6.27 -13.11 -1.72
CA MET A 165 5.60 -14.38 -2.00
C MET A 165 5.49 -15.21 -0.74
N PHE A 166 4.30 -15.77 -0.53
CA PHE A 166 3.94 -16.57 0.62
C PHE A 166 3.36 -17.89 0.15
N PHE A 167 3.91 -19.01 0.62
CA PHE A 167 3.39 -20.34 0.34
C PHE A 167 2.71 -20.88 1.60
N ASN A 168 1.40 -21.12 1.54
CA ASN A 168 0.57 -21.47 2.71
C ASN A 168 0.84 -20.54 3.90
N ASP A 169 0.80 -19.23 3.65
CA ASP A 169 1.06 -18.16 4.63
C ASP A 169 2.50 -18.10 5.21
N VAL A 170 3.42 -18.95 4.72
CA VAL A 170 4.85 -18.88 5.07
C VAL A 170 5.59 -18.02 4.05
N PRO A 171 6.33 -16.97 4.46
CA PRO A 171 7.10 -16.15 3.53
C PRO A 171 8.21 -16.98 2.87
N VAL A 172 8.19 -17.04 1.54
CA VAL A 172 9.18 -17.79 0.74
C VAL A 172 10.12 -16.87 -0.04
N TRP A 173 9.69 -15.64 -0.33
CA TRP A 173 10.52 -14.66 -1.00
C TRP A 173 10.13 -13.24 -0.62
N SER A 174 11.13 -12.39 -0.40
CA SER A 174 10.96 -10.96 -0.24
C SER A 174 11.88 -10.21 -1.19
N LYS A 175 11.32 -9.38 -2.08
CA LYS A 175 12.13 -8.46 -2.90
C LYS A 175 12.76 -7.38 -2.04
N LEU A 176 12.10 -6.95 -0.96
CA LEU A 176 12.63 -5.92 -0.07
C LEU A 176 13.90 -6.41 0.65
N GLU A 177 13.97 -7.70 0.97
CA GLU A 177 15.15 -8.30 1.61
C GLU A 177 16.23 -8.69 0.59
N THR A 178 15.83 -9.32 -0.52
CA THR A 178 16.77 -9.85 -1.52
C THR A 178 17.23 -8.81 -2.55
N GLY A 179 16.54 -7.68 -2.66
CA GLY A 179 16.81 -6.63 -3.65
C GLY A 179 16.37 -6.96 -5.08
N ARG A 180 15.90 -8.18 -5.35
CA ARG A 180 15.48 -8.62 -6.70
C ARG A 180 14.26 -9.53 -6.66
N ILE A 181 13.62 -9.68 -7.82
CA ILE A 181 12.61 -10.71 -8.05
C ILE A 181 13.36 -12.03 -8.31
N PRO A 182 12.90 -13.20 -7.82
CA PRO A 182 13.59 -14.45 -8.08
C PRO A 182 13.50 -14.78 -9.56
N GLN A 183 14.39 -15.63 -10.05
CA GLN A 183 14.21 -16.17 -11.40
C GLN A 183 13.19 -17.32 -11.36
N PRO A 184 12.47 -17.62 -12.45
CA PRO A 184 11.51 -18.73 -12.45
C PRO A 184 12.08 -20.09 -11.97
N PRO A 185 13.31 -20.50 -12.35
CA PRO A 185 13.90 -21.74 -11.83
C PRO A 185 14.12 -21.73 -10.31
N GLU A 186 14.53 -20.59 -9.75
CA GLU A 186 14.75 -20.39 -8.32
C GLU A 186 13.43 -20.49 -7.55
N LEU A 187 12.36 -19.86 -8.08
CA LEU A 187 11.03 -19.98 -7.51
C LEU A 187 10.53 -21.42 -7.49
N PHE A 188 10.73 -22.17 -8.59
CA PHE A 188 10.33 -23.57 -8.66
C PHE A 188 11.06 -24.45 -7.64
N GLN A 189 12.37 -24.25 -7.47
CA GLN A 189 13.13 -24.98 -6.46
C GLN A 189 12.61 -24.71 -5.05
N ILE A 190 12.30 -23.45 -4.72
CA ILE A 190 11.74 -23.09 -3.42
C ILE A 190 10.37 -23.76 -3.22
N LEU A 191 9.49 -23.72 -4.23
CA LEU A 191 8.18 -24.36 -4.17
C LEU A 191 8.29 -25.88 -4.02
N GLU A 192 9.16 -26.54 -4.78
CA GLU A 192 9.38 -27.99 -4.69
C GLU A 192 9.84 -28.39 -3.28
N ASN A 193 10.75 -27.63 -2.68
CA ASN A 193 11.16 -27.84 -1.29
C ASN A 193 9.96 -27.70 -0.34
N GLN A 194 9.16 -26.64 -0.47
CA GLN A 194 7.99 -26.42 0.40
C GLN A 194 6.91 -27.50 0.23
N LEU A 195 6.71 -28.00 -0.99
CA LEU A 195 5.77 -29.10 -1.28
C LEU A 195 6.25 -30.42 -0.66
N GLN A 196 7.56 -30.71 -0.67
CA GLN A 196 8.12 -31.90 -0.05
C GLN A 196 8.02 -31.88 1.48
N PHE A 197 8.06 -30.69 2.10
CA PHE A 197 7.91 -30.52 3.54
C PHE A 197 6.44 -30.59 4.02
N GLN A 198 5.45 -30.65 3.13
CA GLN A 198 4.09 -31.02 3.54
C GLN A 198 4.06 -32.52 3.88
N PRO A 199 3.90 -32.91 5.16
CA PRO A 199 3.63 -34.30 5.48
C PRO A 199 2.31 -34.67 4.79
N GLN A 200 2.23 -35.85 4.18
CA GLN A 200 1.01 -36.40 3.61
C GLN A 200 -0.16 -36.38 4.63
N ALA A 201 -0.89 -35.27 4.73
CA ALA A 201 -2.09 -35.16 5.56
C ALA A 201 -3.31 -35.80 4.87
N SER A 202 -3.14 -36.40 3.69
CA SER A 202 -4.20 -36.98 2.86
C SER A 202 -4.13 -38.51 2.71
N SER A 203 -3.12 -39.22 3.25
CA SER A 203 -3.06 -40.69 3.19
C SER A 203 -3.68 -41.42 4.39
N ALA A 204 -4.27 -40.70 5.36
CA ALA A 204 -4.87 -41.30 6.57
C ALA A 204 -6.39 -41.58 6.48
N PHE A 205 -7.06 -41.32 5.35
CA PHE A 205 -8.48 -41.65 5.18
C PHE A 205 -8.68 -42.76 4.14
N HIS A 206 -8.13 -43.94 4.42
CA HIS A 206 -8.69 -45.17 3.89
C HIS A 206 -9.34 -45.90 5.07
N PRO A 207 -10.69 -45.98 5.17
CA PRO A 207 -11.29 -46.92 6.09
C PRO A 207 -10.84 -48.34 5.70
N PRO A 208 -10.47 -49.20 6.66
CA PRO A 208 -10.05 -50.56 6.35
C PRO A 208 -11.18 -51.29 5.65
N THR A 209 -10.90 -51.81 4.46
CA THR A 209 -11.77 -52.73 3.74
C THR A 209 -11.96 -53.97 4.60
N PRO A 210 -13.20 -54.37 4.97
CA PRO A 210 -13.42 -55.62 5.67
C PRO A 210 -13.14 -56.77 4.70
N THR A 211 -12.04 -57.47 4.91
CA THR A 211 -11.78 -58.77 4.32
C THR A 211 -12.79 -59.77 4.88
N TYR A 212 -13.79 -60.14 4.10
CA TYR A 212 -14.61 -61.31 4.38
C TYR A 212 -13.91 -62.51 3.72
N SER A 213 -13.23 -63.33 4.53
CA SER A 213 -12.79 -64.67 4.12
C SER A 213 -13.95 -65.65 4.28
N SER A 214 -14.10 -66.49 3.25
CA SER A 214 -15.09 -67.54 3.01
C SER A 214 -15.35 -68.48 4.17
#